data_AF-A0A761J7Y2-F1
#
_entry.id   AF-A0A761J7Y2-F1
#
_cell.length_a   1.000
_cell.length_b   1.000
_cell.length_c   1.000
_cell.angle_alpha   90.00
_cell.angle_beta   90.00
_cell.angle_gamma   90.00
#
_symmetry.space_group_name_H-M   'P 1'
#
loop_
_entity.id
_entity.type
_entity.pdbx_description
1 polymer ?
#
loop_
_entity_poly.entity_id
_entity_poly.type
_entity_poly.pdbx_seq_one_letter_code
_entity_poly.pdbx_strand_id
1 'polypeptide(L)'
;MAEFKDNLLGEANRFLEVLEQVSRLAPLDKPVLIIGERGTGKELIANRLHYLSSRWQGPLISLNCAALNENLLDSELFGHEAGAFTGAQKRHPGRFERADGGTLFLDELATAPMLVQEKLLRVIEYGELERVGGSQPLQVNVRLVCATN
;
A
#
# COMPACT_ATOMS: atom_id res chain seq x y z
N MET A 1 -13.18 17.39 8.39
CA MET A 1 -14.13 16.80 7.43
C MET A 1 -13.32 16.45 6.20
N ALA A 2 -13.14 15.16 5.89
CA ALA A 2 -12.43 14.76 4.68
C ALA A 2 -13.32 15.13 3.48
N GLU A 3 -12.82 15.99 2.59
CA GLU A 3 -13.46 16.26 1.30
C GLU A 3 -13.54 14.94 0.52
N PHE A 4 -14.74 14.37 0.41
CA PHE A 4 -15.02 13.23 -0.45
C PHE A 4 -14.96 13.70 -1.91
N LYS A 5 -13.76 13.69 -2.48
CA LYS A 5 -13.56 13.75 -3.92
C LYS A 5 -13.47 12.32 -4.43
N ASP A 6 -14.31 12.02 -5.42
CA ASP A 6 -14.35 10.80 -6.23
C ASP A 6 -15.21 9.63 -5.71
N ASN A 7 -16.53 9.82 -5.81
CA ASN A 7 -17.44 8.69 -5.93
C ASN A 7 -17.19 7.97 -7.26
N LEU A 8 -17.07 6.65 -7.22
CA LEU A 8 -17.08 5.77 -8.38
C LEU A 8 -18.41 5.94 -9.14
N LEU A 9 -18.35 6.43 -10.38
CA LEU A 9 -19.52 6.64 -11.24
C LEU A 9 -19.48 5.65 -12.42
N GLY A 10 -20.59 4.96 -12.65
CA GLY A 10 -20.74 4.04 -13.77
C GLY A 10 -21.92 3.10 -13.59
N GLU A 11 -22.57 2.74 -14.70
CA GLU A 11 -23.78 1.91 -14.73
C GLU A 11 -23.60 0.63 -15.56
N ALA A 12 -22.44 0.44 -16.18
CA ALA A 12 -22.17 -0.74 -16.97
C ALA A 12 -22.16 -2.00 -16.10
N ASN A 13 -22.79 -3.09 -16.56
CA ASN A 13 -22.90 -4.35 -15.81
C ASN A 13 -21.55 -4.86 -15.30
N ARG A 14 -20.51 -4.84 -16.16
CA ARG A 14 -19.14 -5.25 -15.78
C ARG A 14 -18.56 -4.42 -14.64
N PHE A 15 -18.88 -3.12 -14.61
CA PHE A 15 -18.43 -2.23 -13.54
C PHE A 15 -19.15 -2.56 -12.22
N LEU A 16 -20.47 -2.77 -12.27
CA LEU A 16 -21.26 -3.18 -11.11
C LEU A 16 -20.78 -4.52 -10.54
N GLU A 17 -20.43 -5.49 -11.40
CA GLU A 17 -19.85 -6.77 -10.99
C GLU A 17 -18.52 -6.58 -10.23
N VAL A 18 -17.64 -5.69 -10.69
CA VAL A 18 -16.38 -5.35 -9.99
C VAL A 18 -16.68 -4.70 -8.63
N LEU A 19 -17.66 -3.80 -8.55
CA LEU A 19 -18.04 -3.18 -7.27
C LEU A 19 -18.62 -4.19 -6.28
N GLU A 20 -19.36 -5.19 -6.76
CA GLU A 20 -19.85 -6.29 -5.93
C GLU A 20 -18.68 -7.15 -5.41
N GLN A 21 -17.72 -7.51 -6.29
CA GLN A 21 -16.51 -8.22 -5.88
C GLN A 21 -15.73 -7.45 -4.81
N VAL A 22 -15.53 -6.15 -5.00
CA VAL A 22 -14.90 -5.26 -4.02
C VAL A 22 -15.63 -5.31 -2.68
N SER A 23 -16.96 -5.26 -2.69
CA SER A 23 -17.77 -5.30 -1.47
C SER A 23 -17.64 -6.63 -0.72
N ARG A 24 -17.49 -7.75 -1.44
CA ARG A 24 -17.24 -9.07 -0.85
C ARG A 24 -15.82 -9.25 -0.33
N LEU A 25 -14.83 -8.64 -0.98
CA LEU A 25 -13.41 -8.71 -0.58
C LEU A 25 -13.06 -7.74 0.55
N ALA A 26 -13.77 -6.62 0.67
CA ALA A 26 -13.50 -5.58 1.65
C ALA A 26 -13.42 -6.07 3.12
N PRO A 27 -14.32 -6.94 3.63
CA PRO A 27 -14.22 -7.43 5.01
C PRO A 27 -13.10 -8.45 5.23
N LEU A 28 -12.47 -8.98 4.17
CA LEU A 28 -11.38 -9.95 4.29
C LEU A 28 -10.06 -9.24 4.58
N ASP A 29 -9.36 -9.67 5.62
CA ASP A 29 -8.04 -9.17 5.96
C ASP A 29 -6.94 -9.88 5.17
N LYS A 30 -7.10 -9.90 3.84
CA LYS A 30 -6.13 -10.48 2.90
C LYS A 30 -5.60 -9.42 1.95
N PRO A 31 -4.37 -9.58 1.43
CA PRO A 31 -3.86 -8.77 0.34
C PRO A 31 -4.79 -8.84 -0.88
N VAL A 32 -4.96 -7.71 -1.57
CA VAL A 32 -5.76 -7.62 -2.80
C VAL A 32 -4.91 -7.07 -3.93
N LEU A 33 -4.97 -7.69 -5.11
CA LEU A 33 -4.34 -7.20 -6.33
C LEU A 33 -5.42 -6.69 -7.30
N ILE A 34 -5.31 -5.42 -7.69
CA ILE A 34 -6.18 -4.75 -8.67
C ILE A 34 -5.45 -4.73 -10.01
N ILE A 35 -6.02 -5.40 -11.00
CA ILE A 35 -5.45 -5.44 -12.35
C ILE A 35 -6.32 -4.58 -13.26
N GLY A 36 -5.68 -3.68 -14.01
CA GLY A 36 -6.38 -2.85 -14.98
C GLY A 36 -5.46 -1.83 -15.64
N GLU A 37 -5.89 -1.34 -16.79
CA GLU A 37 -5.12 -0.38 -17.59
C GLU A 37 -4.87 0.94 -16.85
N ARG A 38 -3.90 1.72 -17.35
CA ARG A 38 -3.60 3.04 -16.81
C ARG A 38 -4.80 3.97 -17.00
N GLY A 39 -5.13 4.76 -15.97
CA GLY A 39 -6.25 5.71 -16.02
C GLY A 39 -7.64 5.10 -15.77
N THR A 40 -7.74 3.81 -15.40
CA THR A 40 -9.03 3.15 -15.10
C THR A 40 -9.56 3.39 -13.68
N GLY A 41 -8.89 4.22 -12.87
CA GLY A 41 -9.35 4.56 -11.52
C GLY A 41 -9.07 3.49 -10.46
N LYS A 42 -7.98 2.73 -10.58
CA LYS A 42 -7.59 1.69 -9.60
C LYS A 42 -7.48 2.21 -8.16
N GLU A 43 -7.03 3.45 -7.97
CA GLU A 43 -6.97 4.11 -6.66
C GLU A 43 -8.36 4.23 -6.01
N LEU A 44 -9.41 4.51 -6.80
CA LEU A 44 -10.78 4.59 -6.30
C LEU A 44 -11.29 3.24 -5.80
N ILE A 45 -10.87 2.16 -6.46
CA ILE A 45 -11.17 0.79 -6.01
C ILE A 45 -10.43 0.48 -4.71
N ALA A 46 -9.17 0.88 -4.57
CA ALA A 46 -8.40 0.73 -3.33
C ALA A 46 -9.03 1.52 -2.17
N ASN A 47 -9.44 2.77 -2.40
CA ASN A 47 -10.16 3.59 -1.44
C ASN A 47 -11.45 2.92 -0.98
N ARG A 48 -12.22 2.35 -1.92
CA ARG A 48 -13.45 1.62 -1.60
C ARG A 48 -13.18 0.35 -0.79
N LEU A 49 -12.15 -0.42 -1.13
CA LEU A 49 -11.74 -1.61 -0.38
C LEU A 49 -11.41 -1.26 1.07
N HIS A 50 -10.66 -0.17 1.30
CA HIS A 50 -10.34 0.30 2.63
C HIS A 50 -11.58 0.76 3.40
N TYR A 51 -12.42 1.61 2.80
CA TYR A 51 -13.60 2.16 3.44
C TYR A 51 -14.64 1.11 3.84
N LEU A 52 -14.79 0.05 3.04
CA LEU A 52 -15.72 -1.05 3.33
C LEU A 52 -15.11 -2.13 4.25
N SER A 53 -13.86 -1.97 4.68
CA SER A 53 -13.17 -2.93 5.55
C SER A 53 -13.39 -2.66 7.03
N SER A 54 -12.98 -3.60 7.88
CA SER A 54 -12.91 -3.39 9.33
C SER A 54 -11.89 -2.33 9.76
N ARG A 55 -11.01 -1.88 8.85
CA ARG A 55 -9.90 -0.94 9.10
C ARG A 55 -10.19 0.48 8.61
N TRP A 56 -11.44 0.80 8.27
CA TRP A 56 -11.84 2.09 7.66
C TRP A 56 -11.53 3.34 8.50
N GLN A 57 -11.34 3.19 9.82
CA GLN A 57 -10.92 4.27 10.72
C GLN A 57 -9.40 4.45 10.77
N GLY A 58 -8.66 3.46 10.29
CA GLY A 58 -7.21 3.46 10.24
C GLY A 58 -6.67 4.29 9.08
N PRO A 59 -5.35 4.47 9.00
CA PRO A 59 -4.73 5.21 7.91
C PRO A 59 -4.87 4.47 6.58
N LEU A 60 -5.17 5.21 5.51
CA LEU A 60 -4.98 4.75 4.13
C LEU A 60 -3.79 5.51 3.54
N ILE A 61 -2.70 4.81 3.29
CA ILE A 61 -1.47 5.37 2.76
C ILE A 61 -1.26 4.86 1.35
N SER A 62 -1.06 5.75 0.39
CA SER A 62 -0.77 5.40 -1.00
C SER A 62 0.70 5.66 -1.35
N LEU A 63 1.28 4.80 -2.19
CA LEU A 63 2.59 4.96 -2.78
C LEU A 63 2.57 4.43 -4.21
N ASN A 64 3.09 5.22 -5.16
CA ASN A 64 3.32 4.78 -6.52
C ASN A 64 4.77 4.30 -6.66
N CYS A 65 4.95 3.02 -6.99
CA CYS A 65 6.27 2.38 -7.06
C CYS A 65 7.12 2.87 -8.24
N ALA A 66 6.51 3.43 -9.29
CA ALA A 66 7.23 3.96 -10.44
C ALA A 66 7.68 5.42 -10.26
N ALA A 67 7.16 6.12 -9.25
CA ALA A 67 7.49 7.53 -9.00
C ALA A 67 8.86 7.74 -8.33
N LEU A 68 9.46 6.68 -7.79
CA LEU A 68 10.70 6.75 -7.01
C LEU A 68 11.78 5.84 -7.60
N ASN A 69 13.04 6.23 -7.41
CA ASN A 69 14.15 5.33 -7.68
C ASN A 69 14.26 4.24 -6.59
N GLU A 70 15.03 3.19 -6.86
CA GLU A 70 15.08 1.99 -5.99
C GLU A 70 15.45 2.31 -4.54
N ASN A 71 16.49 3.13 -4.33
CA ASN A 71 16.96 3.49 -2.99
C ASN A 71 15.93 4.30 -2.20
N LEU A 72 15.26 5.26 -2.86
CA LEU A 72 14.21 6.07 -2.22
C LEU A 72 12.96 5.25 -1.97
N LEU A 73 12.61 4.32 -2.86
CA LEU A 73 11.46 3.43 -2.70
C LEU A 73 11.62 2.54 -1.45
N ASP A 74 12.80 1.94 -1.27
CA ASP A 74 13.10 1.11 -0.11
C ASP A 74 13.01 1.92 1.20
N SER A 75 13.63 3.10 1.21
CA SER A 75 13.58 4.03 2.34
C SER A 75 12.18 4.57 2.63
N GLU A 76 11.37 4.86 1.61
CA GLU A 76 9.99 5.31 1.80
C GLU A 76 9.12 4.18 2.35
N LEU A 77 9.19 2.98 1.78
CA LEU A 77 8.37 1.84 2.22
C LEU A 77 8.69 1.40 3.64
N PHE A 78 9.98 1.13 3.93
CA PHE A 78 10.42 0.49 5.16
C PHE A 78 11.01 1.45 6.18
N GLY A 79 11.29 2.70 5.78
CA GLY A 79 11.94 3.68 6.65
C GLY A 79 13.46 3.48 6.72
N HIS A 80 14.14 4.42 7.36
CA HIS A 80 15.59 4.35 7.59
C HIS A 80 15.96 4.90 8.97
N GLU A 81 17.06 4.37 9.51
CA GLU A 81 17.71 4.93 10.68
C GLU A 81 18.67 6.07 10.30
N ALA A 82 18.99 6.92 11.28
CA ALA A 82 20.00 7.96 11.08
C ALA A 82 21.36 7.32 10.75
N GLY A 83 22.00 7.80 9.68
CA GLY A 83 23.28 7.28 9.19
C GLY A 83 23.19 6.09 8.24
N ALA A 84 21.99 5.63 7.86
CA ALA A 84 21.82 4.48 6.97
C ALA A 84 22.43 4.68 5.56
N PHE A 85 22.46 5.92 5.05
CA PHE A 85 23.09 6.29 3.78
C PHE A 85 23.50 7.77 3.80
N THR A 86 24.20 8.21 2.76
CA THR A 86 24.64 9.61 2.62
C THR A 86 23.44 10.55 2.54
N GLY A 87 23.24 11.37 3.59
CA GLY A 87 22.10 12.29 3.71
C GLY A 87 21.02 11.84 4.70
N ALA A 88 21.09 10.62 5.25
CA ALA A 88 20.18 10.14 6.29
C ALA A 88 20.49 10.77 7.66
N GLN A 89 20.21 12.07 7.83
CA GLN A 89 20.55 12.79 9.06
C GLN A 89 19.62 12.47 10.24
N LYS A 90 18.41 11.98 9.96
CA LYS A 90 17.38 11.67 10.96
C LYS A 90 16.74 10.34 10.63
N ARG A 91 16.17 9.70 11.65
CA ARG A 91 15.29 8.55 11.47
C ARG A 91 14.03 8.98 10.71
N HIS A 92 13.61 8.16 9.76
CA HIS A 92 12.39 8.37 8.97
C HIS A 92 11.50 7.12 9.04
N PRO A 93 10.26 7.21 9.55
CA PRO A 93 9.34 6.08 9.60
C PRO A 93 8.83 5.75 8.19
N GLY A 94 8.82 4.46 7.86
CA GLY A 94 8.36 3.97 6.56
C GLY A 94 6.84 4.09 6.36
N ARG A 95 6.39 3.89 5.12
CA ARG A 95 4.96 3.83 4.77
C ARG A 95 4.25 2.69 5.48
N PHE A 96 4.90 1.56 5.71
CA PHE A 96 4.33 0.47 6.49
C PHE A 96 4.03 0.89 7.93
N GLU A 97 4.99 1.52 8.61
CA GLU A 97 4.78 2.00 9.99
C GLU A 97 3.65 3.04 10.06
N ARG A 98 3.59 3.94 9.07
CA ARG A 98 2.56 4.98 8.98
C ARG A 98 1.18 4.43 8.62
N ALA A 99 1.12 3.25 7.99
CA ALA A 99 -0.10 2.56 7.61
C ALA A 99 -0.56 1.54 8.67
N ASP A 100 0.14 1.45 9.81
CA ASP A 100 -0.17 0.49 10.87
C ASP A 100 -1.62 0.62 11.37
N GLY A 101 -2.28 -0.51 11.55
CA GLY A 101 -3.72 -0.60 11.84
C GLY A 101 -4.64 -0.28 10.65
N GLY A 102 -4.08 0.09 9.50
CA GLY A 102 -4.80 0.59 8.32
C GLY A 102 -4.51 -0.21 7.05
N THR A 103 -4.37 0.51 5.93
CA THR A 103 -4.17 -0.06 4.60
C THR A 103 -3.05 0.69 3.86
N LEU A 104 -2.16 -0.07 3.23
CA LEU A 104 -1.14 0.44 2.33
C LEU A 104 -1.51 0.10 0.89
N PHE A 105 -1.73 1.13 0.07
CA PHE A 105 -1.96 1.01 -1.36
C PHE A 105 -0.66 1.19 -2.14
N LEU A 106 -0.27 0.18 -2.92
CA LEU A 106 0.90 0.19 -3.79
C LEU A 106 0.46 0.20 -5.26
N ASP A 107 0.62 1.33 -5.94
CA ASP A 107 0.34 1.46 -7.36
C ASP A 107 1.57 1.13 -8.21
N GLU A 108 1.32 0.61 -9.42
CA GLU A 108 2.36 0.13 -10.34
C GLU A 108 3.32 -0.88 -9.67
N LEU A 109 2.80 -1.84 -8.89
CA LEU A 109 3.63 -2.81 -8.14
C LEU A 109 4.63 -3.57 -9.03
N ALA A 110 4.28 -3.83 -10.28
CA ALA A 110 5.16 -4.50 -11.24
C ALA A 110 6.48 -3.75 -11.51
N THR A 111 6.57 -2.46 -11.20
CA THR A 111 7.81 -1.68 -11.31
C THR A 111 8.68 -1.75 -10.06
N ALA A 112 8.22 -2.40 -8.99
CA ALA A 112 8.99 -2.53 -7.76
C ALA A 112 10.23 -3.42 -7.99
N PRO A 113 11.43 -3.02 -7.53
CA PRO A 113 12.64 -3.83 -7.61
C PRO A 113 12.51 -5.16 -6.87
N MET A 114 13.22 -6.20 -7.31
CA MET A 114 13.18 -7.54 -6.69
C MET A 114 13.47 -7.51 -5.19
N LEU A 115 14.43 -6.69 -4.75
CA LEU A 115 14.77 -6.55 -3.33
C LEU A 115 13.59 -6.01 -2.50
N VAL A 116 12.80 -5.08 -3.06
CA VAL A 116 11.60 -4.57 -2.41
C VAL A 116 10.54 -5.67 -2.35
N GLN A 117 10.36 -6.44 -3.43
CA GLN A 117 9.41 -7.56 -3.46
C GLN A 117 9.73 -8.64 -2.41
N GLU A 118 11.00 -8.97 -2.22
CA GLU A 118 11.45 -9.91 -1.18
C GLU A 118 11.09 -9.41 0.23
N LYS A 119 11.30 -8.12 0.51
CA LYS A 119 10.92 -7.52 1.80
C LYS A 119 9.41 -7.47 1.97
N LEU A 120 8.66 -7.09 0.93
CA LEU A 120 7.19 -7.09 0.94
C LEU A 120 6.64 -8.48 1.32
N LEU A 121 7.21 -9.55 0.76
CA LEU A 121 6.82 -10.92 1.10
C LEU A 121 7.00 -11.20 2.60
N ARG A 122 8.12 -10.80 3.20
CA ARG A 122 8.35 -10.96 4.65
C ARG A 122 7.32 -10.22 5.49
N VAL A 123 6.95 -9.00 5.09
CA VAL A 123 5.90 -8.24 5.80
C VAL A 123 4.55 -8.95 5.68
N ILE A 124 4.22 -9.48 4.51
CA ILE A 124 2.96 -10.21 4.28
C ILE A 124 2.90 -11.50 5.11
N GLU A 125 4.01 -12.24 5.21
CA GLU A 125 4.06 -13.53 5.90
C GLU A 125 4.09 -13.39 7.43
N TYR A 126 4.90 -12.47 7.95
CA TYR A 126 5.21 -12.38 9.38
C TYR A 126 4.68 -11.12 10.06
N GLY A 127 4.22 -10.12 9.31
CA GLY A 127 3.89 -8.80 9.86
C GLY A 127 5.11 -8.03 10.35
N GLU A 128 6.31 -8.42 9.93
CA GLU A 128 7.56 -7.84 10.41
C GLU A 128 8.33 -7.13 9.30
N LEU A 129 8.95 -5.99 9.64
CA LEU A 129 9.88 -5.28 8.77
C LEU A 129 11.09 -4.74 9.55
N GLU A 130 12.17 -4.48 8.83
CA GLU A 130 13.36 -3.81 9.35
C GLU A 130 13.59 -2.50 8.59
N ARG A 131 13.98 -1.44 9.31
CA ARG A 131 14.40 -0.19 8.65
C ARG A 131 15.72 -0.38 7.93
N VAL A 132 15.92 0.40 6.87
CA VAL A 132 17.23 0.47 6.19
C VAL A 132 18.29 0.95 7.19
N GLY A 133 19.38 0.19 7.30
CA GLY A 133 20.47 0.44 8.25
C GLY A 133 20.15 0.10 9.71
N GLY A 134 18.95 -0.42 10.00
CA GLY A 134 18.58 -0.94 11.31
C GLY A 134 18.60 -2.48 11.34
N SER A 135 18.67 -3.04 12.53
CA SER A 135 18.60 -4.50 12.77
C SER A 135 17.46 -4.90 13.72
N GLN A 136 16.65 -3.92 14.14
CA GLN A 136 15.52 -4.17 15.02
C GLN A 136 14.28 -4.45 14.19
N PRO A 137 13.67 -5.66 14.30
CA PRO A 137 12.40 -5.94 13.65
C PRO A 137 11.28 -5.14 14.29
N LEU A 138 10.35 -4.68 13.45
CA LEU A 138 9.18 -3.91 13.81
C LEU A 138 7.95 -4.68 13.38
N GLN A 139 7.05 -4.90 14.33
CA GLN A 139 5.75 -5.50 14.09
C GLN A 139 4.79 -4.44 13.56
N VAL A 140 4.16 -4.73 12.43
CA VAL A 140 3.14 -3.88 11.80
C VAL A 140 1.95 -4.74 11.40
N ASN A 141 0.77 -4.17 11.57
CA ASN A 141 -0.48 -4.77 11.17
C ASN A 141 -1.10 -3.97 10.03
N VAL A 142 -0.68 -4.24 8.80
CA VAL A 142 -1.06 -3.46 7.60
C VAL A 142 -1.74 -4.36 6.58
N ARG A 143 -2.94 -3.95 6.13
CA ARG A 143 -3.56 -4.59 4.97
C ARG A 143 -2.93 -4.05 3.68
N LEU A 144 -2.49 -4.95 2.80
CA LEU A 144 -1.90 -4.57 1.52
C LEU A 144 -2.95 -4.55 0.40
N VAL A 145 -3.01 -3.47 -0.37
CA VAL A 145 -3.76 -3.40 -1.63
C VAL A 145 -2.79 -2.97 -2.70
N CYS A 146 -2.65 -3.74 -3.77
CA CYS A 146 -1.70 -3.48 -4.84
C CYS A 146 -2.43 -3.26 -6.16
N ALA A 147 -1.83 -2.50 -7.06
CA ALA A 147 -2.33 -2.29 -8.41
C ALA A 147 -1.23 -2.50 -9.45
N THR A 148 -1.61 -3.09 -10.58
CA THR A 148 -0.75 -3.23 -11.77
C THR A 148 -1.60 -3.16 -13.05
N ASN A 149 -0.94 -2.88 -14.17
CA ASN A 149 -1.46 -3.15 -15.50
C ASN A 149 -1.31 -4.62 -15.88
#